data_AF-A0A1W9VI15-F1
#
_entry.id   AF-A0A1W9VI15-F1
#
_cell.length_a   1.000
_cell.length_b   1.000
_cell.length_c   1.000
_cell.angle_alpha   90.00
_cell.angle_beta   90.00
_cell.angle_gamma   90.00
#
_symmetry.space_group_name_H-M   'P 1'
#
loop_
_entity.id
_entity.type
_entity.pdbx_description
1 polymer ?
#
loop_
_entity_poly.entity_id
_entity_poly.type
_entity_poly.pdbx_seq_one_letter_code
_entity_poly.pdbx_strand_id
1 'polypeptide(L)' 'MVRGLFYSDIDETALNKAKEGVFSLRSMKEVPDEYIDKYFIPTSNNRYKAKSFIKDMISFEQLNLSDRLVIIDIKLSLL' A
#
# COMPACT_ATOMS: atom_id res chain seq x y z
N MET A 1 0.71 11.33 -17.20
CA MET A 1 1.97 10.57 -17.03
C MET A 1 2.25 10.38 -15.54
N VAL A 2 1.77 9.28 -14.95
CA VAL A 2 2.43 8.47 -13.90
C VAL A 2 1.91 7.05 -14.10
N ARG A 3 2.76 6.09 -14.49
CA ARG A 3 2.39 4.65 -14.57
C ARG A 3 2.72 3.99 -13.21
N GLY A 4 2.08 4.45 -12.15
CA GLY A 4 2.25 3.94 -10.78
C GLY A 4 0.99 3.30 -10.25
N LEU A 5 1.11 2.39 -9.28
CA LEU A 5 -0.02 1.90 -8.52
C LEU A 5 -0.52 3.04 -7.63
N PHE A 6 -1.84 3.19 -7.51
CA PHE A 6 -2.46 4.21 -6.67
C PHE A 6 -3.16 3.54 -5.49
N TYR A 7 -2.89 4.02 -4.27
CA TYR A 7 -3.58 3.59 -3.07
C TYR A 7 -4.10 4.82 -2.32
N SER A 8 -5.35 4.74 -1.88
CA SER A 8 -5.96 5.79 -1.06
C SER A 8 -6.83 5.23 0.04
N ASP A 9 -6.89 5.97 1.14
CA ASP A 9 -7.82 5.74 2.24
C ASP A 9 -8.24 7.09 2.84
N ILE A 10 -9.36 7.12 3.56
CA ILE A 10 -9.75 8.29 4.34
C ILE A 10 -8.99 8.33 5.68
N ASP A 11 -8.58 7.16 6.20
CA ASP A 11 -7.85 7.04 7.46
C ASP A 11 -6.34 7.20 7.26
N GLU A 12 -5.80 8.31 7.76
CA GLU A 12 -4.37 8.60 7.73
C GLU A 12 -3.53 7.56 8.50
N THR A 13 -4.09 6.96 9.56
CA THR A 13 -3.42 5.90 10.33
C THR A 13 -3.24 4.65 9.48
N ALA A 14 -4.23 4.30 8.66
CA ALA A 14 -4.14 3.18 7.74
C ALA A 14 -3.09 3.46 6.65
N LEU A 15 -3.08 4.67 6.09
CA LEU A 15 -2.07 5.11 5.11
C LEU A 15 -0.65 5.03 5.66
N ASN A 16 -0.43 5.49 6.90
CA ASN A 16 0.88 5.45 7.53
C ASN A 16 1.35 4.00 7.76
N LYS A 17 0.46 3.10 8.19
CA LYS A 17 0.78 1.66 8.29
C LYS A 17 1.12 1.05 6.94
N ALA A 18 0.43 1.43 5.87
CA ALA A 18 0.70 0.96 4.51
C ALA A 18 2.07 1.45 4.00
N LYS A 19 2.41 2.73 4.25
CA LYS A 19 3.71 3.33 3.95
C LYS A 19 4.86 2.67 4.73
N GLU A 20 4.64 2.29 5.99
CA GLU A 20 5.60 1.48 6.75
C GLU A 20 5.81 0.12 6.07
N GLY A 21 4.70 -0.52 5.68
CA GLY A 21 4.68 -1.80 4.96
C GLY A 21 5.10 -2.98 5.84
N VAL A 22 4.74 -2.95 7.13
CA VAL A 22 5.10 -3.98 8.11
C VAL A 22 3.88 -4.79 8.52
N PHE A 23 3.85 -6.05 8.12
CA PHE A 23 2.74 -6.98 8.29
C PHE A 23 3.01 -7.97 9.43
N SER A 24 1.95 -8.39 10.11
CA SER A 24 2.03 -9.44 11.14
C SER A 24 2.06 -10.82 10.50
N LEU A 25 2.53 -11.85 11.23
CA LEU A 25 2.42 -13.25 10.79
C LEU A 25 0.99 -13.62 10.38
N ARG A 26 -0.02 -13.16 11.14
CA ARG A 26 -1.44 -13.41 10.81
C ARG A 26 -1.84 -12.83 9.46
N SER A 27 -1.31 -11.66 9.10
CA SER A 27 -1.58 -10.99 7.82
C SER A 27 -0.95 -11.70 6.63
N MET A 28 0.10 -12.49 6.87
CA MET A 28 0.83 -13.22 5.84
C MET A 28 0.36 -14.66 5.66
N LYS A 29 -0.59 -15.13 6.48
CA LYS A 29 -1.00 -16.56 6.54
C LYS A 29 -1.38 -17.16 5.18
N GLU A 30 -2.04 -16.37 4.34
CA GLU A 30 -2.53 -16.82 3.02
C GLU A 30 -1.58 -16.42 1.87
N VAL A 31 -0.42 -15.83 2.18
CA VAL A 31 0.59 -15.47 1.19
C VAL A 31 1.51 -16.68 1.00
N PRO A 32 1.63 -17.23 -0.23
CA PRO A 32 2.57 -18.32 -0.50
C PRO A 32 4.01 -17.97 -0.11
N ASP A 33 4.72 -18.94 0.47
CA ASP A 33 6.10 -18.76 0.98
C ASP A 33 7.05 -18.20 -0.09
N GLU A 34 6.90 -18.64 -1.35
CA GLU A 34 7.70 -18.14 -2.48
C GLU A 34 7.59 -16.63 -2.69
N TYR A 35 6.43 -16.03 -2.36
CA TYR A 35 6.22 -14.60 -2.45
C TYR A 35 6.70 -13.88 -1.19
N ILE A 36 6.56 -14.51 -0.02
CA ILE A 36 7.14 -14.00 1.23
C ILE A 36 8.65 -13.81 1.06
N ASP A 37 9.35 -14.85 0.61
CA ASP A 37 10.80 -14.84 0.42
C ASP A 37 11.24 -13.83 -0.65
N LYS A 38 10.47 -13.74 -1.74
CA LYS A 38 10.79 -12.86 -2.85
C LYS A 38 10.56 -11.39 -2.54
N TYR A 39 9.52 -11.05 -1.78
CA TYR A 39 9.01 -9.68 -1.68
C TYR A 39 9.08 -9.05 -0.29
N PHE A 40 9.33 -9.85 0.75
CA PHE A 40 9.35 -9.38 2.13
C PHE A 40 10.70 -9.65 2.80
N ILE A 41 10.93 -8.95 3.91
CA ILE A 41 12.08 -9.09 4.79
C ILE A 41 11.53 -9.41 6.18
N PRO A 42 11.86 -10.57 6.78
CA PRO A 42 11.47 -10.85 8.16
C PRO A 42 12.13 -9.85 9.11
N THR A 43 11.40 -9.42 10.13
CA THR A 43 11.91 -8.51 11.17
C THR A 43 11.90 -9.21 12.53
N SER A 44 12.49 -8.56 13.55
CA SER A 44 12.26 -8.97 14.93
C SER A 44 10.75 -8.97 15.24
N ASN A 45 10.31 -9.92 16.07
CA ASN A 45 8.93 -10.11 16.53
C ASN A 45 7.93 -10.76 15.54
N ASN A 46 8.37 -11.68 14.67
CA ASN A 46 7.48 -12.42 13.75
C ASN A 46 6.64 -11.51 12.85
N ARG A 47 7.29 -10.49 12.28
CA ARG A 47 6.68 -9.56 11.32
C ARG A 47 7.48 -9.56 10.02
N TYR A 48 6.83 -9.07 8.98
CA TYR A 48 7.35 -9.05 7.62
C TYR A 48 7.28 -7.63 7.08
N LYS A 49 8.40 -7.09 6.62
CA LYS A 49 8.47 -5.79 5.98
C LYS A 49 8.55 -5.95 4.47
N ALA A 50 7.66 -5.30 3.73
CA ALA A 50 7.75 -5.26 2.27
C ALA A 50 9.08 -4.61 1.84
N LYS A 51 9.76 -5.20 0.85
CA LYS A 51 10.95 -4.61 0.24
C LYS A 51 10.60 -3.23 -0.33
N SER A 52 11.52 -2.26 -0.22
CA SER A 52 11.24 -0.84 -0.52
C SER A 52 10.68 -0.62 -1.92
N PHE A 53 11.23 -1.31 -2.92
CA PHE A 53 10.81 -1.18 -4.32
C PHE A 53 9.30 -1.42 -4.54
N ILE A 54 8.65 -2.23 -3.68
CA ILE A 54 7.20 -2.47 -3.77
C ILE A 54 6.44 -1.19 -3.45
N LYS A 55 6.90 -0.46 -2.44
CA LYS A 55 6.29 0.78 -1.97
C LYS A 55 6.66 1.96 -2.86
N ASP A 56 7.85 1.93 -3.46
CA ASP A 56 8.33 2.96 -4.40
C ASP A 56 7.50 3.00 -5.70
N MET A 57 6.75 1.92 -5.99
CA MET A 57 5.80 1.85 -7.11
C MET A 57 4.41 2.41 -6.78
N ILE A 58 4.15 2.80 -5.53
CA ILE A 58 2.82 3.17 -5.04
C ILE A 58 2.77 4.65 -4.67
N SER A 59 1.82 5.38 -5.26
CA SER A 59 1.42 6.72 -4.80
C SER A 59 0.34 6.57 -3.75
N PHE A 60 0.61 7.08 -2.53
CA PHE A 60 -0.29 7.02 -1.39
C PHE A 60 -0.95 8.37 -1.16
N GLU A 61 -2.27 8.46 -1.28
CA GLU A 61 -3.03 9.70 -1.07
C GLU A 61 -4.15 9.53 -0.07
N GLN A 62 -4.39 10.55 0.75
CA GLN A 62 -5.58 10.59 1.60
C GLN A 62 -6.75 11.12 0.79
N LEU A 63 -7.80 10.32 0.63
CA LEU A 63 -8.96 10.70 -0.16
C LEU A 63 -10.27 10.31 0.54
N ASN A 64 -11.22 11.24 0.53
CA ASN A 64 -12.59 10.96 0.90
C ASN A 64 -13.41 10.66 -0.35
N LEU A 65 -13.79 9.39 -0.53
CA LEU A 65 -14.60 8.96 -1.67
C LEU A 65 -16.02 9.57 -1.70
N SER A 66 -16.49 10.18 -0.60
CA SER A 66 -17.78 10.88 -0.58
C SER A 66 -17.71 12.28 -1.19
N ASP A 67 -16.51 12.82 -1.41
CA ASP A 67 -16.33 14.11 -2.05
C ASP A 67 -16.42 13.97 -3.59
N ARG A 68 -17.45 14.57 -4.17
CA ARG A 68 -17.69 14.52 -5.62
C ARG A 68 -16.61 15.20 -6.44
N LEU A 69 -15.96 16.25 -5.92
CA LEU A 69 -14.91 16.95 -6.65
C LEU A 69 -13.66 16.07 -6.78
N VAL A 70 -13.34 15.34 -5.72
CA VAL A 70 -12.24 14.37 -5.68
C VAL A 70 -12.42 13.25 -6.72
N ILE A 71 -13.63 12.70 -6.86
CA ILE A 71 -13.90 11.64 -7.85
C ILE A 71 -13.67 12.14 -9.30
N ILE A 72 -14.03 13.39 -9.59
CA ILE A 72 -13.86 13.97 -10.93
C ILE A 72 -12.38 14.17 -11.22
N ASP A 73 -11.61 14.66 -10.25
CA ASP A 73 -10.17 14.91 -10.40
C ASP A 73 -9.36 13.62 -10.62
N ILE A 74 -9.72 12.53 -9.93
CA ILE A 74 -9.13 11.19 -10.17
C ILE A 74 -9.40 10.72 -11.60
N LYS A 75 -10.62 10.91 -12.12
CA LYS A 75 -10.95 10.51 -13.49
C LYS A 75 -10.17 11.29 -14.54
N LEU A 76 -9.95 12.59 -14.32
CA LEU A 76 -9.21 13.45 -15.24
C LEU A 76 -7.69 13.16 -15.21
N SER A 77 -7.14 12.82 -14.05
CA SER A 77 -5.71 12.48 -13.90
C SER A 77 -5.32 11.10 -14.45
N LEU A 78 -6.30 10.22 -14.68
CA LEU A 78 -6.13 8.88 -15.26
C LEU A 78 -6.37 8.81 -16.79
N LEU A 79 -6.82 9.90 -17.42
CA LEU A 79 -6.97 10.06 -18.88
C LEU A 79 -5.69 10.63 -19.52
#